data_AF-A0A967AXY6-F1
#
_entry.id   AF-A0A967AXY6-F1
#
_cell.length_a   1.000
_cell.length_b   1.000
_cell.length_c   1.000
_cell.angle_alpha   90.00
_cell.angle_beta   90.00
_cell.angle_gamma   90.00
#
_symmetry.space_group_name_H-M   'P 1'
#
loop_
_entity.id
_entity.type
_entity.pdbx_description
1 polymer ?
#
loop_
_entity_poly.entity_id
_entity_poly.type
_entity_poly.pdbx_seq_one_letter_code
_entity_poly.pdbx_strand_id
1 'polypeptide(L)' 'MKEYKIIKQKTKVFGDNDATFEKELNDYARLGWQVTSAVMPSHSTAMKVILERTKN' A
#
# COMPACT_ATOMS: atom_id res chain seq x y z
N MET A 1 -16.21 2.47 -13.04
CA MET A 1 -15.17 1.47 -13.45
C MET A 1 -14.23 1.19 -12.26
N LYS A 2 -13.68 -0.03 -12.14
CA LYS A 2 -12.70 -0.32 -11.08
C LYS A 2 -11.34 0.30 -11.40
N GLU A 3 -10.70 0.91 -10.41
CA GLU A 3 -9.31 1.38 -10.46
C GLU A 3 -8.45 0.60 -9.47
N TYR A 4 -7.21 0.33 -9.87
CA TYR A 4 -6.24 -0.39 -9.03
C TYR A 4 -4.97 0.44 -8.83
N LYS A 5 -4.38 0.32 -7.65
CA LYS A 5 -3.09 0.95 -7.32
C LYS A 5 -2.23 -0.04 -6.55
N ILE A 6 -0.92 -0.02 -6.80
CA ILE A 6 0.05 -0.80 -6.04
C ILE A 6 0.93 0.18 -5.25
N ILE A 7 0.98 0.01 -3.94
CA ILE A 7 1.91 0.73 -3.06
C ILE A 7 2.93 -0.26 -2.50
N LYS A 8 4.11 0.24 -2.12
CA LYS A 8 5.19 -0.60 -1.59
C LYS A 8 5.72 0.02 -0.31
N GLN A 9 5.86 -0.79 0.72
CA GLN A 9 6.53 -0.36 1.92
C GLN A 9 8.02 -0.12 1.61
N LYS A 10 8.50 1.09 1.89
CA LYS A 10 9.90 1.44 1.64
C LYS A 10 10.78 0.82 2.71
N THR A 11 11.70 -0.03 2.30
CA THR A 11 12.78 -0.54 3.15
C THR A 11 13.91 0.47 3.22
N LYS A 12 13.72 1.56 3.96
CA LYS A 12 14.87 2.40 4.34
C LYS A 12 15.58 1.76 5.52
N VAL A 13 16.92 1.78 5.48
CA VAL A 13 17.81 1.20 6.51
C VAL A 13 17.70 1.93 7.86
N PHE A 14 17.14 3.14 7.89
CA PHE A 14 16.93 3.93 9.10
C PHE A 14 15.56 4.65 9.06
N GLY A 15 14.69 4.41 10.04
CA GLY A 15 13.45 5.17 10.32
C GLY A 15 12.13 4.40 10.21
N ASP A 16 11.11 4.90 10.93
CA ASP A 16 9.75 4.38 11.17
C ASP A 16 8.96 4.01 9.88
N ASN A 17 9.31 2.87 9.30
CA ASN A 17 8.76 2.35 8.04
C ASN A 17 7.29 1.95 8.15
N ASP A 18 6.87 1.41 9.29
CA ASP A 18 5.50 0.96 9.54
C ASP A 18 4.56 2.15 9.73
N ALA A 19 4.90 3.11 10.60
CA ALA A 19 4.06 4.29 10.84
C ALA A 19 3.86 5.13 9.58
N THR A 20 4.92 5.30 8.78
CA THR A 20 4.82 6.02 7.48
C THR A 20 3.93 5.27 6.50
N PHE A 21 4.07 3.94 6.45
CA PHE A 21 3.29 3.10 5.55
C PHE A 21 1.82 3.02 5.97
N GLU A 22 1.53 2.92 7.27
CA GLU A 22 0.19 3.00 7.84
C GLU A 22 -0.45 4.35 7.51
N LYS A 23 0.30 5.46 7.65
CA LYS A 23 -0.19 6.78 7.25
C LYS A 23 -0.58 6.81 5.77
N GLU A 24 0.25 6.27 4.88
CA GLU A 24 -0.04 6.20 3.45
C GLU A 24 -1.29 5.36 3.16
N LEU A 25 -1.45 4.20 3.81
CA LEU A 25 -2.66 3.38 3.72
C LEU A 25 -3.91 4.14 4.14
N ASN A 26 -3.85 4.82 5.28
CA ASN A 26 -4.96 5.62 5.81
C ASN A 26 -5.30 6.81 4.89
N ASP A 27 -4.30 7.47 4.30
CA ASP A 27 -4.51 8.54 3.33
C ASP A 27 -5.25 8.01 2.09
N TYR A 28 -4.94 6.81 1.60
CA TYR A 28 -5.68 6.18 0.51
C TYR A 28 -7.08 5.71 0.91
N ALA A 29 -7.25 5.18 2.12
CA ALA A 29 -8.56 4.79 2.64
C ALA A 29 -9.55 5.97 2.64
N ARG A 30 -9.09 7.17 3.05
CA ARG A 30 -9.90 8.41 3.00
C ARG A 30 -10.30 8.82 1.58
N LEU A 31 -9.55 8.39 0.57
CA LEU A 31 -9.85 8.62 -0.85
C LEU A 31 -10.71 7.51 -1.48
N GLY A 32 -11.25 6.60 -0.66
CA GLY A 32 -12.14 5.52 -1.09
C GLY A 32 -11.41 4.28 -1.62
N TRP A 33 -10.10 4.17 -1.41
CA TRP A 33 -9.35 2.96 -1.75
C TRP A 33 -9.47 1.90 -0.66
N GLN A 34 -9.54 0.64 -1.07
CA GLN A 34 -9.63 -0.52 -0.19
C GLN A 34 -8.45 -1.44 -0.44
N VAL A 35 -7.85 -1.97 0.62
CA VAL A 35 -6.81 -2.99 0.53
C VAL A 35 -7.44 -4.32 0.11
N THR A 36 -7.00 -4.88 -1.01
CA THR A 36 -7.50 -6.17 -1.50
C THR A 36 -6.47 -7.29 -1.41
N SER A 37 -5.18 -6.96 -1.39
CA SER A 37 -4.10 -7.94 -1.25
C SER A 37 -2.83 -7.31 -0.69
N ALA A 38 -2.10 -8.07 0.11
CA ALA A 38 -0.74 -7.75 0.54
C ALA A 38 0.18 -8.92 0.14
N VAL A 39 1.29 -8.60 -0.52
CA VAL A 39 2.23 -9.59 -1.08
C VAL A 39 3.64 -9.22 -0.65
N MET A 40 4.34 -10.18 -0.07
CA MET A 40 5.78 -10.09 0.22
C MET A 40 6.51 -11.01 -0.76
N PRO A 41 7.12 -10.47 -1.85
CA PRO A 41 7.76 -11.30 -2.85
C PRO A 41 9.02 -11.97 -2.29
N SER A 42 9.22 -13.26 -2.55
CA SER A 42 10.36 -14.05 -2.06
C SER A 42 11.74 -13.47 -2.40
N HIS A 43 11.84 -12.67 -3.46
CA HIS A 43 13.09 -12.04 -3.92
C HIS A 43 13.18 -10.53 -3.61
N SER A 44 12.29 -9.99 -2.77
CA SER A 44 12.22 -8.56 -2.46
C SER A 44 12.01 -8.36 -0.96
N THR A 45 12.79 -7.47 -0.36
CA THR A 45 12.61 -7.08 1.05
C THR A 45 11.42 -6.14 1.26
N ALA A 46 10.87 -5.57 0.19
CA ALA A 46 9.73 -4.65 0.25
C ALA A 46 8.39 -5.37 0.07
N MET A 47 7.50 -5.23 1.06
CA MET A 47 6.09 -5.62 0.97
C MET A 47 5.35 -4.73 -0.04
N LYS A 48 4.43 -5.31 -0.80
CA LYS A 48 3.55 -4.62 -1.74
C LYS A 48 2.10 -4.77 -1.30
N VAL A 49 1.31 -3.73 -1.44
CA VAL A 49 -0.14 -3.75 -1.17
C VAL A 49 -0.89 -3.31 -2.42
N ILE A 50 -1.92 -4.07 -2.78
CA ILE A 50 -2.83 -3.78 -3.88
C ILE A 50 -4.07 -3.12 -3.29
N LEU A 51 -4.41 -1.96 -3.84
CA LEU A 51 -5.57 -1.17 -3.51
C LEU A 51 -6.57 -1.20 -4.69
N GLU A 52 -7.85 -1.30 -4.39
CA GLU A 52 -8.96 -1.19 -5.35
C GLU A 52 -9.88 -0.03 -4.93
N ARG A 53 -10.42 0.73 -5.90
CA ARG A 53 -11.57 1.61 -5.68
C ARG A 53 -12.53 1.58 -6.84
N THR A 54 -13.77 1.97 -6.59
CA THR A 54 -14.75 2.24 -7.65
C THR A 54 -14.65 3.71 -8.05
N LYS A 55 -14.35 3.97 -9.32
CA LYS A 55 -14.46 5.30 -9.93
C LYS A 55 -15.83 5.46 -10.56
N ASN A 56 -16.55 6.49 -10.12
CA ASN A 56 -17.80 6.94 -10.76
C ASN A 56 -17.49 7.56 -12.12
#